data_AF-A0A2N1C0N9-F1
#
_entry.id   AF-A0A2N1C0N9-F1
#
_cell.length_a   1.000
_cell.length_b   1.000
_cell.length_c   1.000
_cell.angle_alpha   90.00
_cell.angle_beta   90.00
_cell.angle_gamma   90.00
#
_symmetry.space_group_name_H-M   'P 1'
#
loop_
_entity.id
_entity.type
_entity.pdbx_description
1 polymer ?
#
loop_
_entity_poly.entity_id
_entity_poly.type
_entity_poly.pdbx_seq_one_letter_code
_entity_poly.pdbx_strand_id
1 'polypeptide(L)'
;MKLNKFVLTLCLSATSYHLYAVEPIEPIMVEIPSGSFAMGDTSEKNSQPIHNVNVAEFSLGKYEITRKEFRQFVEATGYEMPSQCIHQLNGWFNYGETAGSWDNNSLTTNDYQPVNCIGWKAANAYTNWLAKETGRPYRLPSEAEWEYAAKAGTKTKFYFGDDVDQTLVCDYENTADLTGENILQRDSNTSYVNFFNGKSSCVDHSAYSSIVGMYKANSFGLHDMVSNVVEYIADCYQDSYKNAHNTSDALIDDVCEYRVTRGGSWHWNTFSTSQRGQINETFVGGVEGFRVALDGSLDSVSNNTKSFSKELQTAQRNEQRRRDSLLPYPDKITNLTLSQASGLVTLTWDKSLQEGIDSYRIYRNAGIGGSFKLMAANLIETTFKDANVDGLRYEYTVVAVRQHQQSDYSDVVTTKAPIARAPGRIEAEGAVKLEGADVTRTSDVEGKYNLTGFGGIADSAEMTYQIDVLKSGDYSLNYRAAAPRDTKGFKVLVDGKEVAIEKVMKTGGYNKWSTQQGGMLHLNKGKITLVLQSLDNNWKLNWLELNKI
;
A
#
# COMPACT_ATOMS: atom_id res chain seq x y z
N MET A 1 -51.05 -75.74 14.15
CA MET A 1 -50.48 -74.38 14.05
C MET A 1 -48.99 -74.46 14.40
N LYS A 2 -48.11 -74.53 13.40
CA LYS A 2 -46.64 -74.48 13.57
C LYS A 2 -46.12 -73.41 12.62
N LEU A 3 -45.42 -72.42 13.18
CA LEU A 3 -44.77 -71.30 12.49
C LEU A 3 -43.56 -71.81 11.70
N ASN A 4 -43.49 -71.50 10.41
CA ASN A 4 -42.24 -71.52 9.63
C ASN A 4 -41.77 -70.07 9.44
N LYS A 5 -40.63 -69.72 10.05
CA LYS A 5 -39.92 -68.46 9.79
C LYS A 5 -39.09 -68.60 8.51
N PHE A 6 -39.45 -67.86 7.47
CA PHE A 6 -38.54 -67.58 6.36
C PHE A 6 -37.70 -66.36 6.73
N VAL A 7 -36.38 -66.54 6.81
CA VAL A 7 -35.41 -65.45 6.94
C VAL A 7 -35.12 -64.95 5.52
N LEU A 8 -35.50 -63.71 5.24
CA LEU A 8 -35.20 -63.02 3.99
C LEU A 8 -33.84 -62.32 4.16
N THR A 9 -32.80 -62.83 3.50
CA THR A 9 -31.46 -62.23 3.51
C THR A 9 -31.47 -60.97 2.65
N LEU A 10 -31.47 -59.80 3.28
CA LEU A 10 -31.33 -58.51 2.61
C LEU A 10 -29.86 -58.35 2.18
N CYS A 11 -29.55 -58.57 0.89
CA CYS A 11 -28.25 -58.23 0.33
C CYS A 11 -28.16 -56.70 0.19
N LEU A 12 -27.49 -56.04 1.14
CA LEU A 12 -26.99 -54.68 0.96
C LEU A 12 -25.79 -54.74 0.01
N SER A 13 -26.01 -54.41 -1.26
CA SER A 13 -24.91 -54.03 -2.16
C SER A 13 -24.39 -52.66 -1.70
N ALA A 14 -23.27 -52.63 -1.00
CA ALA A 14 -22.52 -51.40 -0.78
C ALA A 14 -21.95 -50.95 -2.13
N THR A 15 -22.65 -50.04 -2.82
CA THR A 15 -22.04 -49.23 -3.86
C THR A 15 -21.09 -48.26 -3.16
N SER A 16 -19.81 -48.62 -3.12
CA SER A 16 -18.74 -47.67 -2.82
C SER A 16 -18.77 -46.58 -3.88
N TYR A 17 -19.39 -45.45 -3.55
CA TYR A 17 -19.06 -44.20 -4.23
C TYR A 17 -17.61 -43.90 -3.86
N HIS A 18 -16.66 -44.40 -4.65
CA HIS A 18 -15.42 -43.68 -4.81
C HIS A 18 -15.85 -42.31 -5.36
N LEU A 19 -15.96 -41.31 -4.48
CA LEU A 19 -15.83 -39.93 -4.93
C LEU A 19 -14.52 -39.91 -5.71
N TYR A 20 -14.60 -39.78 -7.04
CA TYR A 20 -13.45 -39.51 -7.86
C TYR A 20 -12.85 -38.22 -7.29
N ALA A 21 -11.70 -38.34 -6.61
CA ALA A 21 -10.92 -37.18 -6.22
C ALA A 21 -10.69 -36.37 -7.49
N VAL A 22 -11.21 -35.14 -7.51
CA VAL A 22 -11.01 -34.24 -8.65
C VAL A 22 -9.50 -33.97 -8.71
N GLU A 23 -8.87 -34.31 -9.83
CA GLU A 23 -7.44 -34.08 -10.05
C GLU A 23 -7.12 -32.59 -9.79
N PRO A 24 -6.16 -32.24 -8.92
CA PRO A 24 -5.92 -30.85 -8.58
C PRO A 24 -5.36 -30.07 -9.78
N ILE A 25 -5.65 -28.78 -9.84
CA ILE A 25 -4.91 -27.83 -10.69
C ILE A 25 -3.55 -27.62 -10.02
N GLU A 26 -2.53 -28.28 -10.56
CA GLU A 26 -1.13 -27.98 -10.25
C GLU A 26 -0.77 -26.62 -10.89
N PRO A 27 -0.12 -25.70 -10.16
CA PRO A 27 0.32 -24.43 -10.71
C PRO A 27 1.25 -24.62 -11.91
N ILE A 28 1.24 -23.68 -12.85
CA ILE A 28 2.21 -23.67 -13.96
C ILE A 28 3.57 -23.30 -13.37
N MET A 29 4.55 -24.19 -13.46
CA MET A 29 5.87 -23.98 -12.85
C MET A 29 6.95 -23.62 -13.87
N VAL A 30 7.99 -22.97 -13.37
CA VAL A 30 9.23 -22.62 -14.07
C VAL A 30 10.38 -23.32 -13.36
N GLU A 31 11.21 -24.06 -14.09
CA GLU A 31 12.43 -24.65 -13.56
C GLU A 31 13.47 -23.55 -13.30
N ILE A 32 13.97 -23.50 -12.07
CA ILE A 32 14.95 -22.54 -11.62
C ILE A 32 16.29 -23.27 -11.49
N PRO A 33 17.33 -22.87 -12.25
CA PRO A 33 18.60 -23.58 -12.24
C PRO A 33 19.30 -23.42 -10.89
N SER A 34 20.08 -24.43 -10.49
CA SER A 34 20.97 -24.29 -9.35
C SER A 34 21.99 -23.18 -9.59
N GLY A 35 22.41 -22.47 -8.54
CA GLY A 35 23.45 -21.47 -8.65
C GLY A 35 23.79 -20.81 -7.32
N SER A 36 24.55 -19.72 -7.39
CA SER A 36 24.85 -18.90 -6.23
C SER A 36 24.61 -17.43 -6.55
N PHE A 37 24.16 -16.66 -5.56
CA PHE A 37 23.95 -15.23 -5.72
C PHE A 37 24.24 -14.46 -4.43
N ALA A 38 24.46 -13.15 -4.59
CA ALA A 38 24.54 -12.21 -3.48
C ALA A 38 23.12 -11.80 -3.08
N MET A 39 22.67 -12.25 -1.91
CA MET A 39 21.36 -11.95 -1.33
C MET A 39 21.45 -10.67 -0.48
N GLY A 40 20.43 -9.82 -0.58
CA GLY A 40 20.33 -8.55 0.12
C GLY A 40 20.85 -7.35 -0.67
N ASP A 41 20.79 -6.18 -0.04
CA ASP A 41 21.25 -4.91 -0.61
C ASP A 41 21.84 -3.98 0.46
N THR A 42 22.29 -2.79 0.04
CA THR A 42 22.80 -1.75 0.95
C THR A 42 21.81 -0.62 1.21
N SER A 43 20.66 -0.62 0.53
CA SER A 43 19.64 0.44 0.70
C SER A 43 18.87 0.28 2.00
N GLU A 44 18.55 -0.96 2.38
CA GLU A 44 17.74 -1.24 3.56
C GLU A 44 18.55 -1.92 4.65
N LYS A 45 18.33 -1.52 5.92
CA LYS A 45 19.08 -2.10 7.06
C LYS A 45 18.73 -3.56 7.29
N ASN A 46 17.48 -3.94 7.05
CA ASN A 46 17.01 -5.31 7.26
C ASN A 46 17.39 -6.28 6.14
N SER A 47 17.92 -5.77 5.02
CA SER A 47 18.49 -6.56 3.92
C SER A 47 20.02 -6.68 3.99
N GLN A 48 20.63 -6.29 5.13
CA GLN A 48 22.08 -6.36 5.37
C GLN A 48 22.47 -7.45 6.37
N PRO A 49 23.72 -7.96 6.32
CA PRO A 49 24.71 -7.75 5.27
C PRO A 49 24.36 -8.52 3.99
N ILE A 50 24.90 -8.04 2.86
CA ILE A 50 24.94 -8.84 1.63
C ILE A 50 25.77 -10.09 1.90
N HIS A 51 25.22 -11.26 1.59
CA HIS A 51 25.87 -12.56 1.78
C HIS A 51 25.62 -13.48 0.59
N ASN A 52 26.51 -14.45 0.38
CA ASN A 52 26.39 -15.37 -0.75
C ASN A 52 25.58 -16.61 -0.34
N VAL A 53 24.55 -16.92 -1.12
CA VAL A 53 23.67 -18.08 -0.91
C VAL A 53 23.80 -19.05 -2.08
N ASN A 54 23.90 -20.33 -1.78
CA ASN A 54 23.84 -21.42 -2.75
C ASN A 54 22.41 -21.95 -2.82
N VAL A 55 21.86 -22.00 -4.03
CA VAL A 55 20.49 -22.40 -4.32
C VAL A 55 20.54 -23.68 -5.16
N ALA A 56 19.87 -24.74 -4.68
CA ALA A 56 19.70 -25.96 -5.45
C ALA A 56 18.74 -25.73 -6.62
N GLU A 57 18.69 -26.68 -7.57
CA GLU A 57 17.63 -26.64 -8.58
C GLU A 57 16.27 -26.91 -7.92
N PHE A 58 15.26 -26.16 -8.34
CA PHE A 58 13.88 -26.31 -7.88
C PHE A 58 12.95 -25.73 -8.95
N SER A 59 11.65 -25.82 -8.76
CA SER A 59 10.69 -25.10 -9.60
C SER A 59 9.90 -24.09 -8.78
N LEU A 60 9.61 -22.95 -9.38
CA LEU A 60 8.78 -21.90 -8.79
C LEU A 60 7.55 -21.64 -9.65
N GLY A 61 6.42 -21.34 -9.01
CA GLY A 61 5.18 -20.95 -9.67
C GLY A 61 5.44 -19.77 -10.60
N LYS A 62 5.07 -19.96 -11.87
CA LYS A 62 5.17 -18.94 -12.92
C LYS A 62 4.46 -17.65 -12.53
N TYR A 63 3.38 -17.81 -11.78
CA TYR A 63 2.43 -16.81 -11.32
C TYR A 63 2.17 -17.00 -9.83
N GLU A 64 1.63 -15.97 -9.18
CA GLU A 64 0.97 -16.12 -7.88
C GLU A 64 -0.25 -17.05 -8.00
N ILE A 65 -0.61 -17.72 -6.90
CA ILE A 65 -1.76 -18.61 -6.86
C ILE A 65 -3.03 -17.80 -7.09
N THR A 66 -3.81 -18.20 -8.09
CA THR A 66 -5.06 -17.53 -8.45
C THR A 66 -6.20 -17.92 -7.51
N ARG A 67 -7.24 -17.08 -7.44
CA ARG A 67 -8.49 -17.41 -6.74
C ARG A 67 -9.09 -18.75 -7.22
N LYS A 68 -8.98 -19.06 -8.52
CA LYS A 68 -9.48 -20.32 -9.09
C LYS A 68 -8.74 -21.54 -8.58
N GLU A 69 -7.41 -21.48 -8.50
CA GLU A 69 -6.58 -22.56 -7.97
C GLU A 69 -6.86 -22.74 -6.46
N PHE A 70 -6.89 -21.64 -5.71
CA PHE A 70 -7.15 -21.68 -4.26
C PHE A 70 -8.54 -22.21 -3.92
N ARG A 71 -9.55 -21.93 -4.75
CA ARG A 71 -10.92 -22.44 -4.57
C ARG A 71 -10.99 -23.96 -4.47
N GLN A 72 -10.19 -24.68 -5.25
CA GLN A 72 -10.18 -26.15 -5.21
C GLN A 72 -9.74 -26.68 -3.85
N PHE A 73 -8.74 -26.04 -3.23
CA PHE A 73 -8.30 -26.39 -1.88
C PHE A 73 -9.42 -26.21 -0.87
N VAL A 74 -10.08 -25.06 -0.86
CA VAL A 74 -11.16 -24.77 0.09
C VAL A 74 -12.32 -25.74 -0.10
N GLU A 75 -12.74 -26.00 -1.34
CA GLU A 75 -13.83 -26.92 -1.65
C GLU A 75 -13.49 -28.38 -1.33
N ALA A 76 -12.26 -28.83 -1.59
CA ALA A 76 -11.84 -30.21 -1.35
C ALA A 76 -11.65 -30.52 0.14
N THR A 77 -11.22 -29.54 0.93
CA THR A 77 -10.86 -29.75 2.34
C THR A 77 -11.90 -29.24 3.32
N GLY A 78 -12.78 -28.33 2.89
CA GLY A 78 -13.66 -27.58 3.79
C GLY A 78 -12.89 -26.64 4.73
N TYR A 79 -11.71 -26.16 4.32
CA TYR A 79 -10.85 -25.31 5.15
C TYR A 79 -11.60 -24.05 5.60
N GLU A 80 -11.57 -23.78 6.91
CA GLU A 80 -12.23 -22.62 7.50
C GLU A 80 -11.45 -21.34 7.16
N MET A 81 -12.06 -20.50 6.33
CA MET A 81 -11.47 -19.24 5.90
C MET A 81 -11.98 -18.06 6.75
N PRO A 82 -11.14 -17.03 6.97
CA PRO A 82 -11.59 -15.78 7.58
C PRO A 82 -12.78 -15.17 6.83
N SER A 83 -13.74 -14.63 7.60
CA SER A 83 -14.89 -13.87 7.08
C SER A 83 -14.70 -12.36 7.20
N GLN A 84 -13.53 -11.93 7.66
CA GLN A 84 -13.12 -10.55 7.73
C GLN A 84 -11.69 -10.41 7.18
N CYS A 85 -11.43 -9.32 6.48
CA CYS A 85 -10.10 -8.92 6.03
C CYS A 85 -10.01 -7.41 5.87
N ILE A 86 -8.78 -6.89 5.78
CA ILE A 86 -8.52 -5.48 5.47
C ILE A 86 -8.57 -5.31 3.95
N HIS A 87 -9.72 -4.89 3.41
CA HIS A 87 -9.90 -4.77 1.95
C HIS A 87 -10.63 -3.50 1.50
N GLN A 88 -11.36 -2.82 2.38
CA GLN A 88 -12.14 -1.64 2.01
C GLN A 88 -11.28 -0.38 1.96
N LEU A 89 -11.58 0.46 0.95
CA LEU A 89 -10.89 1.71 0.70
C LEU A 89 -11.84 2.91 0.89
N ASN A 90 -11.33 3.93 1.58
CA ASN A 90 -11.85 5.30 1.63
C ASN A 90 -10.68 6.19 2.08
N GLY A 91 -9.83 6.56 1.12
CA GLY A 91 -8.40 6.62 1.38
C GLY A 91 -7.81 5.21 1.59
N TRP A 92 -6.56 5.14 2.02
CA TRP A 92 -5.86 3.85 2.18
C TRP A 92 -6.31 3.10 3.44
N PHE A 93 -6.97 1.96 3.26
CA PHE A 93 -7.32 0.94 4.29
C PHE A 93 -7.82 1.48 5.65
N ASN A 94 -8.56 2.59 5.64
CA ASN A 94 -8.96 3.31 6.87
C ASN A 94 -10.04 2.61 7.72
N TYR A 95 -10.62 1.51 7.23
CA TYR A 95 -11.68 0.79 7.93
C TYR A 95 -11.17 -0.29 8.89
N GLY A 96 -9.89 -0.66 8.82
CA GLY A 96 -9.39 -1.86 9.48
C GLY A 96 -10.04 -3.12 8.91
N GLU A 97 -10.22 -4.14 9.74
CA GLU A 97 -10.89 -5.39 9.36
C GLU A 97 -12.39 -5.17 9.17
N THR A 98 -12.90 -5.59 8.00
CA THR A 98 -14.32 -5.52 7.64
C THR A 98 -14.79 -6.87 7.11
N ALA A 99 -16.11 -7.08 7.09
CA ALA A 99 -16.70 -8.30 6.51
C ALA A 99 -16.29 -8.45 5.03
N GLY A 100 -15.64 -9.57 4.73
CA GLY A 100 -15.06 -9.91 3.42
C GLY A 100 -14.22 -11.20 3.51
N SER A 101 -14.15 -11.95 2.42
CA SER A 101 -13.42 -13.22 2.33
C SER A 101 -12.55 -13.27 1.07
N TRP A 102 -11.72 -14.31 0.99
CA TRP A 102 -10.86 -14.59 -0.18
C TRP A 102 -11.59 -14.70 -1.52
N ASP A 103 -12.88 -15.06 -1.51
CA ASP A 103 -13.74 -15.17 -2.69
C ASP A 103 -14.82 -14.08 -2.79
N ASN A 104 -14.91 -13.20 -1.80
CA ASN A 104 -15.85 -12.09 -1.78
C ASN A 104 -15.25 -10.89 -1.05
N ASN A 105 -14.50 -10.06 -1.79
CA ASN A 105 -13.94 -8.81 -1.31
C ASN A 105 -14.00 -7.73 -2.39
N SER A 106 -13.69 -6.49 -2.03
CA SER A 106 -13.80 -5.33 -2.93
C SER A 106 -12.62 -5.15 -3.88
N LEU A 107 -11.58 -5.97 -3.79
CA LEU A 107 -10.31 -5.76 -4.50
C LEU A 107 -10.10 -6.75 -5.64
N THR A 108 -10.80 -7.88 -5.61
CA THR A 108 -10.72 -8.91 -6.65
C THR A 108 -12.08 -9.16 -7.28
N THR A 109 -12.11 -9.17 -8.61
CA THR A 109 -13.31 -9.33 -9.43
C THR A 109 -13.20 -10.49 -10.41
N ASN A 110 -12.04 -11.15 -10.50
CA ASN A 110 -11.75 -12.19 -11.47
C ASN A 110 -11.07 -13.39 -10.81
N ASP A 111 -11.46 -14.60 -11.21
CA ASP A 111 -10.93 -15.86 -10.71
C ASP A 111 -9.43 -16.08 -11.05
N TYR A 112 -8.88 -15.36 -12.04
CA TYR A 112 -7.48 -15.43 -12.47
C TYR A 112 -6.60 -14.32 -11.88
N GLN A 113 -7.14 -13.49 -10.99
CA GLN A 113 -6.32 -12.63 -10.12
C GLN A 113 -5.70 -13.47 -8.99
N PRO A 114 -4.56 -13.03 -8.41
CA PRO A 114 -4.03 -13.64 -7.21
C PRO A 114 -5.08 -13.73 -6.11
N VAL A 115 -5.09 -14.84 -5.37
CA VAL A 115 -5.89 -14.95 -4.16
C VAL A 115 -5.36 -13.98 -3.09
N ASN A 116 -6.27 -13.29 -2.43
CA ASN A 116 -5.98 -12.38 -1.32
C ASN A 116 -7.00 -12.59 -0.19
N CYS A 117 -6.99 -11.75 0.86
CA CYS A 117 -7.82 -11.95 2.05
C CYS A 117 -7.65 -13.36 2.65
N ILE A 118 -6.41 -13.84 2.64
CA ILE A 118 -5.96 -15.06 3.29
C ILE A 118 -4.84 -14.72 4.27
N GLY A 119 -4.61 -15.59 5.26
CA GLY A 119 -3.41 -15.50 6.11
C GLY A 119 -2.35 -16.50 5.68
N TRP A 120 -1.13 -16.35 6.21
CA TRP A 120 0.00 -17.25 5.93
C TRP A 120 -0.34 -18.72 6.17
N LYS A 121 -1.10 -19.03 7.24
CA LYS A 121 -1.52 -20.39 7.58
C LYS A 121 -2.36 -21.05 6.48
N ALA A 122 -3.20 -20.28 5.79
CA ALA A 122 -4.02 -20.79 4.70
C ALA A 122 -3.16 -21.05 3.46
N ALA A 123 -2.19 -20.17 3.16
CA ALA A 123 -1.21 -20.38 2.08
C ALA A 123 -0.38 -21.66 2.31
N ASN A 124 0.16 -21.84 3.52
CA ASN A 124 0.91 -23.05 3.88
C ASN A 124 0.02 -24.31 3.89
N ALA A 125 -1.24 -24.21 4.32
CA ALA A 125 -2.19 -25.33 4.26
C ALA A 125 -2.51 -25.73 2.82
N TYR A 126 -2.64 -24.76 1.89
CA TYR A 126 -2.80 -25.01 0.47
C TYR A 126 -1.62 -25.81 -0.08
N THR A 127 -0.37 -25.44 0.22
CA THR A 127 0.80 -26.16 -0.30
C THR A 127 0.90 -27.57 0.25
N ASN A 128 0.58 -27.77 1.53
CA ASN A 128 0.54 -29.10 2.17
C ASN A 128 -0.56 -29.99 1.57
N TRP A 129 -1.73 -29.42 1.29
CA TRP A 129 -2.81 -30.12 0.59
C TRP A 129 -2.37 -30.52 -0.82
N LEU A 130 -1.84 -29.58 -1.60
CA LEU A 130 -1.39 -29.86 -2.97
C LEU A 130 -0.31 -30.94 -2.99
N ALA A 131 0.66 -30.89 -2.05
CA ALA A 131 1.68 -31.90 -1.90
C ALA A 131 1.10 -33.29 -1.62
N LYS A 132 0.09 -33.36 -0.74
CA LYS A 132 -0.59 -34.62 -0.40
C LYS A 132 -1.38 -35.18 -1.57
N GLU A 133 -2.14 -34.35 -2.30
CA GLU A 133 -2.99 -34.81 -3.39
C GLU A 133 -2.18 -35.24 -4.62
N THR A 134 -1.03 -34.62 -4.85
CA THR A 134 -0.17 -34.91 -6.02
C THR A 134 0.95 -35.90 -5.70
N GLY A 135 1.29 -36.09 -4.43
CA GLY A 135 2.48 -36.84 -4.02
C GLY A 135 3.80 -36.13 -4.34
N ARG A 136 3.75 -34.84 -4.70
CA ARG A 136 4.92 -34.03 -5.04
C ARG A 136 5.31 -33.09 -3.88
N PRO A 137 6.60 -32.72 -3.73
CA PRO A 137 7.07 -31.87 -2.63
C PRO A 137 6.76 -30.38 -2.84
N TYR A 138 5.46 -30.03 -2.87
CA TYR A 138 5.02 -28.64 -2.92
C TYR A 138 5.12 -27.95 -1.56
N ARG A 139 5.54 -26.68 -1.58
CA ARG A 139 5.74 -25.85 -0.37
C ARG A 139 5.69 -24.36 -0.71
N LEU A 140 5.70 -23.51 0.31
CA LEU A 140 6.06 -22.11 0.12
C LEU A 140 7.56 -22.00 -0.24
N PRO A 141 7.97 -21.04 -1.08
CA PRO A 141 9.38 -20.79 -1.33
C PRO A 141 10.08 -20.31 -0.06
N SER A 142 11.37 -20.60 0.05
CA SER A 142 12.20 -19.89 1.01
C SER A 142 12.46 -18.46 0.55
N GLU A 143 12.88 -17.61 1.48
CA GLU A 143 13.22 -16.23 1.19
C GLU A 143 14.37 -16.13 0.16
N ALA A 144 15.37 -17.00 0.31
CA ALA A 144 16.53 -17.06 -0.57
C ALA A 144 16.16 -17.53 -1.98
N GLU A 145 15.31 -18.55 -2.09
CA GLU A 145 14.80 -19.02 -3.38
C GLU A 145 14.02 -17.94 -4.11
N TRP A 146 13.17 -17.23 -3.38
CA TRP A 146 12.37 -16.15 -3.94
C TRP A 146 13.25 -15.04 -4.49
N GLU A 147 14.24 -14.55 -3.73
CA GLU A 147 15.10 -13.45 -4.19
C GLU A 147 16.01 -13.90 -5.35
N TYR A 148 16.53 -15.12 -5.31
CA TYR A 148 17.31 -15.68 -6.41
C TYR A 148 16.49 -15.72 -7.71
N ALA A 149 15.27 -16.24 -7.61
CA ALA A 149 14.36 -16.38 -8.72
C ALA A 149 13.87 -15.01 -9.24
N ALA A 150 13.60 -14.06 -8.35
CA ALA A 150 13.21 -12.70 -8.70
C ALA A 150 14.33 -11.99 -9.45
N LYS A 151 15.59 -12.07 -8.96
CA LYS A 151 16.76 -11.46 -9.61
C LYS A 151 17.06 -12.07 -10.97
N ALA A 152 16.85 -13.37 -11.16
CA ALA A 152 17.11 -14.08 -12.41
C ALA A 152 18.49 -13.74 -13.04
N GLY A 153 19.52 -13.66 -12.20
CA GLY A 153 20.91 -13.34 -12.59
C GLY A 153 21.26 -11.86 -12.70
N THR A 154 20.30 -10.95 -12.53
CA THR A 154 20.54 -9.49 -12.54
C THR A 154 21.17 -8.99 -11.24
N LYS A 155 21.85 -7.85 -11.34
CA LYS A 155 22.45 -7.11 -10.19
C LYS A 155 21.86 -5.71 -10.01
N THR A 156 20.90 -5.36 -10.86
CA THR A 156 20.17 -4.10 -10.83
C THR A 156 19.12 -4.12 -9.72
N LYS A 157 18.53 -2.97 -9.42
CA LYS A 157 17.49 -2.81 -8.39
C LYS A 157 16.27 -3.71 -8.66
N PHE A 158 15.80 -3.71 -9.90
CA PHE A 158 14.74 -4.58 -10.40
C PHE A 158 15.31 -5.58 -11.41
N TYR A 159 14.58 -6.66 -11.70
CA TYR A 159 15.02 -7.65 -12.69
C TYR A 159 14.97 -7.15 -14.14
N PHE A 160 14.37 -5.97 -14.36
CA PHE A 160 14.29 -5.29 -15.64
C PHE A 160 15.18 -4.03 -15.73
N GLY A 161 16.03 -3.77 -14.74
CA GLY A 161 16.94 -2.62 -14.69
C GLY A 161 16.80 -1.79 -13.40
N ASP A 162 17.45 -0.63 -13.35
CA ASP A 162 17.39 0.25 -12.16
C ASP A 162 16.19 1.21 -12.17
N ASP A 163 15.61 1.47 -13.36
CA ASP A 163 14.41 2.28 -13.63
C ASP A 163 14.23 3.50 -12.70
N VAL A 164 15.23 4.38 -12.67
CA VAL A 164 15.28 5.55 -11.78
C VAL A 164 14.07 6.47 -11.96
N ASP A 165 13.63 6.65 -13.21
CA ASP A 165 12.50 7.51 -13.57
C ASP A 165 11.14 6.78 -13.51
N GLN A 166 11.14 5.48 -13.19
CA GLN A 166 9.95 4.61 -13.08
C GLN A 166 9.06 4.68 -14.32
N THR A 167 9.68 4.53 -15.49
CA THR A 167 9.00 4.59 -16.78
C THR A 167 8.88 3.22 -17.43
N LEU A 168 9.75 2.28 -17.06
CA LEU A 168 9.79 0.93 -17.62
C LEU A 168 8.91 -0.05 -16.84
N VAL A 169 8.72 0.17 -15.55
CA VAL A 169 8.08 -0.77 -14.63
C VAL A 169 6.70 -1.23 -15.07
N CYS A 170 5.88 -0.39 -15.70
CA CYS A 170 4.54 -0.78 -16.17
C CYS A 170 4.54 -1.80 -17.32
N ASP A 171 5.68 -2.05 -17.98
CA ASP A 171 5.82 -3.16 -18.94
C ASP A 171 6.00 -4.52 -18.24
N TYR A 172 6.42 -4.50 -16.98
CA TYR A 172 6.88 -5.66 -16.21
C TYR A 172 6.02 -5.96 -14.99
N GLU A 173 5.31 -4.96 -14.45
CA GLU A 173 4.63 -5.06 -13.16
C GLU A 173 3.36 -4.21 -13.11
N ASN A 174 2.43 -4.62 -12.24
CA ASN A 174 1.25 -3.87 -11.83
C ASN A 174 1.57 -3.01 -10.59
N THR A 175 1.72 -1.70 -10.73
CA THR A 175 2.28 -0.79 -9.71
C THR A 175 1.37 0.41 -9.47
N ALA A 176 1.67 1.20 -8.44
CA ALA A 176 1.06 2.52 -8.33
C ALA A 176 1.36 3.35 -9.58
N ASP A 177 0.34 3.69 -10.38
CA ASP A 177 0.49 4.42 -11.65
C ASP A 177 -0.66 5.44 -11.84
N LEU A 178 -0.77 6.04 -13.03
CA LEU A 178 -1.87 6.95 -13.36
C LEU A 178 -3.24 6.23 -13.45
N THR A 179 -3.27 4.94 -13.78
CA THR A 179 -4.51 4.14 -13.82
C THR A 179 -5.08 3.93 -12.43
N GLY A 180 -4.24 3.49 -11.49
CA GLY A 180 -4.56 3.40 -10.08
C GLY A 180 -5.03 4.75 -9.55
N GLU A 181 -4.28 5.84 -9.75
CA GLU A 181 -4.69 7.18 -9.31
C GLU A 181 -6.08 7.57 -9.82
N ASN A 182 -6.36 7.34 -11.11
CA ASN A 182 -7.63 7.70 -11.72
C ASN A 182 -8.81 6.93 -11.10
N ILE A 183 -8.70 5.61 -11.03
CA ILE A 183 -9.79 4.72 -10.63
C ILE A 183 -9.99 4.78 -9.11
N LEU A 184 -8.92 4.76 -8.33
CA LEU A 184 -8.98 4.82 -6.86
C LEU A 184 -9.52 6.17 -6.37
N GLN A 185 -9.17 7.27 -7.04
CA GLN A 185 -9.72 8.57 -6.68
C GLN A 185 -11.23 8.66 -6.97
N ARG A 186 -11.69 8.00 -8.04
CA ARG A 186 -13.11 7.92 -8.42
C ARG A 186 -13.90 7.02 -7.47
N ASP A 187 -13.41 5.82 -7.21
CA ASP A 187 -14.18 4.75 -6.56
C ASP A 187 -14.09 4.79 -5.04
N SER A 188 -12.95 5.25 -4.50
CA SER A 188 -12.69 5.22 -3.06
C SER A 188 -12.06 6.50 -2.51
N ASN A 189 -11.98 7.58 -3.31
CA ASN A 189 -11.40 8.85 -2.86
C ASN A 189 -9.98 8.67 -2.30
N THR A 190 -9.25 7.73 -2.91
CA THR A 190 -7.91 7.28 -2.55
C THR A 190 -6.92 7.79 -3.59
N SER A 191 -5.78 8.27 -3.13
CA SER A 191 -4.77 8.92 -3.98
C SER A 191 -3.37 8.50 -3.56
N TYR A 192 -2.50 8.32 -4.55
CA TYR A 192 -1.06 8.16 -4.36
C TYR A 192 -0.36 9.51 -4.11
N VAL A 193 -1.03 10.64 -4.29
CA VAL A 193 -0.45 11.96 -3.98
C VAL A 193 -0.17 12.08 -2.49
N ASN A 194 1.07 12.43 -2.16
CA ASN A 194 1.59 12.49 -0.80
C ASN A 194 1.44 11.16 -0.03
N PHE A 195 1.31 10.04 -0.75
CA PHE A 195 1.25 8.72 -0.15
C PHE A 195 2.55 7.97 -0.38
N PHE A 196 3.25 7.66 0.71
CA PHE A 196 4.45 6.83 0.73
C PHE A 196 5.48 7.22 -0.35
N ASN A 197 5.64 6.42 -1.41
CA ASN A 197 6.58 6.60 -2.51
C ASN A 197 5.93 7.06 -3.83
N GLY A 198 4.70 7.57 -3.77
CA GLY A 198 3.97 8.12 -4.90
C GLY A 198 3.57 7.06 -5.93
N LYS A 199 3.52 7.47 -7.20
CA LYS A 199 3.18 6.63 -8.34
C LYS A 199 4.26 6.71 -9.43
N SER A 200 4.38 5.64 -10.19
CA SER A 200 5.26 5.50 -11.35
C SER A 200 4.85 6.43 -12.49
N SER A 201 5.83 6.81 -13.32
CA SER A 201 5.65 7.71 -14.47
C SER A 201 5.25 6.94 -15.74
N CYS A 202 4.32 5.98 -15.60
CA CYS A 202 3.86 5.11 -16.67
C CYS A 202 2.38 4.70 -16.48
N VAL A 203 1.89 3.82 -17.35
CA VAL A 203 0.52 3.31 -17.34
C VAL A 203 0.52 1.79 -17.47
N ASP A 204 0.00 1.08 -16.47
CA ASP A 204 -0.05 -0.40 -16.45
C ASP A 204 -1.46 -0.98 -16.72
N HIS A 205 -2.47 -0.10 -16.80
CA HIS A 205 -3.87 -0.37 -17.04
C HIS A 205 -4.64 -1.16 -15.96
N SER A 206 -4.10 -1.21 -14.74
CA SER A 206 -4.71 -1.86 -13.57
C SER A 206 -4.79 -0.88 -12.40
N ALA A 207 -5.86 -0.95 -11.60
CA ALA A 207 -5.98 -0.13 -10.39
C ALA A 207 -5.96 -0.94 -9.09
N TYR A 208 -6.07 -2.26 -9.24
CA TYR A 208 -6.02 -3.27 -8.20
C TYR A 208 -5.14 -4.40 -8.72
N SER A 209 -5.15 -5.58 -8.08
CA SER A 209 -4.42 -6.73 -8.62
C SER A 209 -4.84 -7.02 -10.07
N SER A 210 -3.88 -7.40 -10.90
CA SER A 210 -4.10 -7.78 -12.29
C SER A 210 -4.36 -9.28 -12.37
N ILE A 211 -4.96 -9.72 -13.48
CA ILE A 211 -4.84 -11.13 -13.88
C ILE A 211 -3.34 -11.45 -13.93
N VAL A 212 -2.96 -12.61 -13.39
CA VAL A 212 -1.55 -13.03 -13.36
C VAL A 212 -0.97 -13.15 -14.77
N GLY A 213 0.30 -12.80 -14.95
CA GLY A 213 1.01 -12.96 -16.22
C GLY A 213 0.60 -11.99 -17.32
N MET A 214 0.04 -10.84 -16.97
CA MET A 214 -0.30 -9.78 -17.94
C MET A 214 0.91 -8.94 -18.38
N TYR A 215 2.00 -8.97 -17.61
CA TYR A 215 3.21 -8.19 -17.85
C TYR A 215 4.37 -9.07 -18.31
N LYS A 216 5.49 -8.48 -18.73
CA LYS A 216 6.68 -9.23 -19.19
C LYS A 216 7.32 -10.03 -18.04
N ALA A 217 7.71 -11.26 -18.34
CA ALA A 217 8.45 -12.09 -17.40
C ALA A 217 9.90 -11.63 -17.20
N ASN A 218 10.51 -12.02 -16.09
CA ASN A 218 11.96 -11.98 -15.91
C ASN A 218 12.68 -13.04 -16.77
N SER A 219 14.02 -13.06 -16.73
CA SER A 219 14.84 -13.97 -17.56
C SER A 219 14.66 -15.46 -17.27
N PHE A 220 14.08 -15.85 -16.13
CA PHE A 220 13.70 -17.23 -15.85
C PHE A 220 12.30 -17.57 -16.36
N GLY A 221 11.48 -16.58 -16.70
CA GLY A 221 10.11 -16.78 -17.18
C GLY A 221 9.04 -16.62 -16.10
N LEU A 222 9.42 -16.09 -14.93
CA LEU A 222 8.51 -15.75 -13.84
C LEU A 222 7.90 -14.36 -14.06
N HIS A 223 6.63 -14.21 -13.70
CA HIS A 223 5.91 -12.94 -13.79
C HIS A 223 5.57 -12.40 -12.40
N ASP A 224 5.27 -11.10 -12.37
CA ASP A 224 4.68 -10.40 -11.22
C ASP A 224 5.57 -10.56 -9.96
N MET A 225 6.90 -10.54 -10.15
CA MET A 225 7.85 -10.86 -9.07
C MET A 225 8.10 -9.67 -8.16
N VAL A 226 7.88 -8.43 -8.59
CA VAL A 226 8.12 -7.25 -7.73
C VAL A 226 6.92 -6.33 -7.65
N SER A 227 5.72 -6.85 -7.87
CA SER A 227 4.47 -6.16 -7.56
C SER A 227 3.24 -7.10 -7.65
N ASN A 228 2.08 -6.55 -8.02
CA ASN A 228 0.77 -7.18 -8.04
C ASN A 228 0.25 -7.52 -6.63
N VAL A 229 0.77 -8.54 -5.96
CA VAL A 229 0.47 -8.80 -4.54
C VAL A 229 1.73 -9.13 -3.75
N VAL A 230 1.74 -8.76 -2.48
CA VAL A 230 2.79 -9.14 -1.55
C VAL A 230 2.75 -10.65 -1.38
N GLU A 231 3.90 -11.32 -1.35
CA GLU A 231 3.96 -12.78 -1.28
C GLU A 231 4.40 -13.29 0.09
N TYR A 232 3.62 -14.23 0.63
CA TYR A 232 3.97 -15.00 1.81
C TYR A 232 5.13 -15.96 1.52
N ILE A 233 6.13 -15.92 2.39
CA ILE A 233 7.34 -16.75 2.33
C ILE A 233 7.37 -17.73 3.51
N ALA A 234 8.02 -18.89 3.36
CA ALA A 234 8.11 -19.90 4.41
C ALA A 234 8.80 -19.37 5.69
N ASP A 235 9.84 -18.55 5.51
CA ASP A 235 10.76 -18.09 6.54
C ASP A 235 10.09 -17.29 7.66
N CYS A 236 10.57 -17.54 8.88
CA CYS A 236 10.40 -16.64 10.01
C CYS A 236 11.24 -15.38 9.82
N TYR A 237 10.65 -14.23 10.12
CA TYR A 237 11.31 -12.96 9.93
C TYR A 237 12.44 -12.76 10.95
N GLN A 238 13.54 -12.18 10.48
CA GLN A 238 14.67 -11.72 11.27
C GLN A 238 14.99 -10.28 10.86
N ASP A 239 15.39 -9.45 11.83
CA ASP A 239 15.68 -8.02 11.61
C ASP A 239 16.82 -7.74 10.64
N SER A 240 17.65 -8.73 10.33
CA SER A 240 18.79 -8.62 9.41
C SER A 240 19.31 -10.00 8.98
N TYR A 241 20.19 -10.04 7.99
CA TYR A 241 20.89 -11.25 7.54
C TYR A 241 22.16 -11.59 8.33
N LYS A 242 22.41 -10.94 9.48
CA LYS A 242 23.65 -11.12 10.24
C LYS A 242 23.94 -12.59 10.59
N ASN A 243 22.88 -13.37 10.78
CA ASN A 243 22.95 -14.80 11.11
C ASN A 243 22.31 -15.68 10.01
N ALA A 244 22.12 -15.15 8.80
CA ALA A 244 21.53 -15.91 7.70
C ALA A 244 22.46 -17.04 7.25
N HIS A 245 21.86 -18.15 6.85
CA HIS A 245 22.60 -19.29 6.33
C HIS A 245 23.07 -19.01 4.88
N ASN A 246 24.04 -19.78 4.40
CA ASN A 246 24.51 -19.70 3.02
C ASN A 246 23.87 -20.76 2.11
N THR A 247 22.80 -21.40 2.57
CA THR A 247 21.95 -22.33 1.81
C THR A 247 20.60 -21.67 1.56
N SER A 248 19.84 -22.21 0.60
CA SER A 248 18.51 -21.72 0.27
C SER A 248 17.39 -22.32 1.12
N ASP A 249 17.73 -22.95 2.26
CA ASP A 249 16.73 -23.53 3.16
C ASP A 249 15.94 -22.42 3.87
N ALA A 250 14.63 -22.61 4.01
CA ALA A 250 13.80 -21.69 4.78
C ALA A 250 14.20 -21.70 6.26
N LEU A 251 14.29 -20.52 6.86
CA LEU A 251 14.45 -20.38 8.30
C LEU A 251 13.11 -20.67 9.00
N ILE A 252 12.98 -21.87 9.57
CA ILE A 252 11.82 -22.27 10.35
C ILE A 252 12.16 -22.23 11.85
N ASP A 253 11.32 -21.57 12.63
CA ASP A 253 11.40 -21.50 14.10
C ASP A 253 10.06 -21.95 14.71
N ASP A 254 10.12 -22.62 15.85
CA ASP A 254 8.95 -23.03 16.63
C ASP A 254 8.17 -21.81 17.15
N VAL A 255 8.85 -20.67 17.36
CA VAL A 255 8.24 -19.41 17.80
C VAL A 255 8.38 -18.37 16.69
N CYS A 256 7.36 -18.31 15.83
CA CYS A 256 7.37 -17.46 14.64
C CYS A 256 6.20 -16.48 14.66
N GLU A 257 6.38 -15.31 15.27
CA GLU A 257 5.33 -14.28 15.32
C GLU A 257 5.15 -13.56 13.98
N TYR A 258 6.26 -13.31 13.28
CA TYR A 258 6.30 -12.60 12.00
C TYR A 258 6.91 -13.49 10.91
N ARG A 259 6.24 -13.52 9.76
CA ARG A 259 6.70 -14.18 8.53
C ARG A 259 7.31 -13.17 7.60
N VAL A 260 8.30 -13.60 6.82
CA VAL A 260 8.85 -12.78 5.74
C VAL A 260 7.79 -12.59 4.66
N THR A 261 7.77 -11.39 4.07
CA THR A 261 7.04 -11.13 2.83
C THR A 261 7.94 -10.48 1.77
N ARG A 262 7.59 -10.70 0.50
CA ARG A 262 8.35 -10.22 -0.67
C ARG A 262 7.43 -9.62 -1.73
N GLY A 263 8.01 -9.05 -2.79
CA GLY A 263 7.29 -8.60 -3.98
C GLY A 263 6.78 -7.17 -3.92
N GLY A 264 6.07 -6.76 -2.87
CA GLY A 264 5.30 -5.51 -2.92
C GLY A 264 3.95 -5.72 -3.60
N SER A 265 3.20 -4.67 -3.91
CA SER A 265 1.87 -4.81 -4.53
C SER A 265 1.46 -3.56 -5.29
N TRP A 266 0.34 -3.64 -6.03
CA TRP A 266 -0.31 -2.48 -6.68
C TRP A 266 -0.58 -1.29 -5.75
N HIS A 267 -0.61 -1.52 -4.43
CA HIS A 267 -0.82 -0.49 -3.41
C HIS A 267 0.35 0.50 -3.29
N TRP A 268 1.55 0.14 -3.74
CA TRP A 268 2.73 0.99 -3.64
C TRP A 268 3.45 1.10 -4.97
N ASN A 269 4.33 2.09 -5.06
CA ASN A 269 5.33 2.09 -6.09
C ASN A 269 6.31 0.93 -5.87
N THR A 270 6.80 0.36 -6.97
CA THR A 270 7.47 -0.94 -7.04
C THR A 270 8.70 -1.04 -6.13
N PHE A 271 8.82 -2.18 -5.45
CA PHE A 271 9.92 -2.48 -4.52
C PHE A 271 11.09 -3.17 -5.21
N SER A 272 12.30 -3.02 -4.66
CA SER A 272 13.47 -3.71 -5.22
C SER A 272 13.35 -5.22 -5.01
N THR A 273 14.06 -5.99 -5.84
CA THR A 273 14.14 -7.46 -5.67
C THR A 273 14.66 -7.90 -4.30
N SER A 274 15.44 -7.05 -3.62
CA SER A 274 16.04 -7.31 -2.31
C SER A 274 15.25 -6.71 -1.14
N GLN A 275 14.14 -6.02 -1.40
CA GLN A 275 13.30 -5.45 -0.36
C GLN A 275 12.53 -6.56 0.37
N ARG A 276 12.50 -6.45 1.70
CA ARG A 276 11.88 -7.44 2.59
C ARG A 276 10.79 -6.76 3.41
N GLY A 277 9.64 -7.41 3.48
CA GLY A 277 8.60 -7.09 4.44
C GLY A 277 8.57 -8.11 5.58
N GLN A 278 7.82 -7.76 6.62
CA GLN A 278 7.40 -8.68 7.65
C GLN A 278 5.90 -8.55 7.86
N ILE A 279 5.27 -9.64 8.26
CA ILE A 279 3.85 -9.63 8.53
C ILE A 279 3.52 -10.59 9.66
N ASN A 280 2.59 -10.20 10.54
CA ASN A 280 2.17 -11.10 11.61
C ASN A 280 1.53 -12.35 10.99
N GLU A 281 1.83 -13.53 11.53
CA GLU A 281 1.35 -14.80 11.00
C GLU A 281 -0.20 -14.89 10.91
N THR A 282 -0.90 -14.11 11.75
CA THR A 282 -2.38 -14.06 11.79
C THR A 282 -2.99 -12.94 10.95
N PHE A 283 -2.18 -12.09 10.33
CA PHE A 283 -2.66 -10.97 9.53
C PHE A 283 -3.42 -11.45 8.28
N VAL A 284 -4.53 -10.78 7.97
CA VAL A 284 -5.36 -11.04 6.79
C VAL A 284 -5.68 -9.73 6.09
N GLY A 285 -5.03 -9.49 4.95
CA GLY A 285 -5.20 -8.28 4.15
C GLY A 285 -5.51 -8.57 2.69
N GLY A 286 -5.92 -7.49 2.00
CA GLY A 286 -6.37 -7.53 0.63
C GLY A 286 -5.27 -7.37 -0.42
N VAL A 287 -4.01 -7.22 0.00
CA VAL A 287 -2.87 -7.00 -0.92
C VAL A 287 -1.80 -8.08 -0.80
N GLU A 288 -2.04 -9.09 0.03
CA GLU A 288 -1.17 -10.23 0.28
C GLU A 288 -1.74 -11.50 -0.35
N GLY A 289 -0.88 -12.23 -1.05
CA GLY A 289 -1.11 -13.54 -1.64
C GLY A 289 0.16 -14.39 -1.51
N PHE A 290 0.37 -15.34 -2.43
CA PHE A 290 1.55 -16.20 -2.42
C PHE A 290 1.75 -16.89 -3.75
N ARG A 291 2.96 -17.40 -3.98
CA ARG A 291 3.26 -18.41 -5.01
C ARG A 291 3.84 -19.66 -4.37
N VAL A 292 3.96 -20.72 -5.16
CA VAL A 292 4.35 -22.06 -4.70
C VAL A 292 5.71 -22.44 -5.24
N ALA A 293 6.53 -23.13 -4.43
CA ALA A 293 7.73 -23.82 -4.85
C ALA A 293 7.51 -25.34 -4.88
N LEU A 294 8.30 -26.02 -5.70
CA LEU A 294 8.36 -27.48 -5.82
C LEU A 294 9.82 -27.91 -5.80
N ASP A 295 10.19 -28.85 -4.93
CA ASP A 295 11.52 -29.45 -4.98
C ASP A 295 11.64 -30.32 -6.25
N GLY A 296 12.61 -30.00 -7.12
CA GLY A 296 12.78 -30.63 -8.44
C GLY A 296 11.91 -30.00 -9.54
N SER A 297 11.51 -30.82 -10.53
CA SER A 297 10.77 -30.39 -11.73
C SER A 297 9.44 -31.12 -11.91
N LEU A 298 8.59 -30.56 -12.78
CA LEU A 298 7.32 -31.18 -13.19
C LEU A 298 7.49 -31.94 -14.50
N ASP A 299 7.59 -33.26 -14.42
CA ASP A 299 7.70 -34.12 -15.60
C ASP A 299 6.41 -34.15 -16.46
N SER A 300 5.26 -33.91 -15.85
CA SER A 300 3.97 -33.90 -16.54
C SER A 300 2.93 -33.08 -15.76
N VAL A 301 2.01 -32.47 -16.50
CA VAL A 301 0.92 -31.68 -15.95
C VAL A 301 -0.43 -32.37 -16.16
N SER A 302 -1.30 -32.28 -15.15
CA SER A 302 -2.65 -32.81 -15.15
C SER A 302 -3.52 -32.27 -16.30
N ASN A 303 -4.61 -32.98 -16.61
CA ASN A 303 -5.57 -32.48 -17.61
C ASN A 303 -6.28 -31.21 -17.10
N ASN A 304 -6.49 -31.10 -15.78
CA ASN A 304 -7.08 -29.93 -15.16
C ASN A 304 -6.15 -28.70 -15.25
N THR A 305 -4.84 -28.86 -15.05
CA THR A 305 -3.85 -27.80 -15.29
C THR A 305 -3.81 -27.37 -16.76
N LYS A 306 -3.92 -28.31 -17.71
CA LYS A 306 -4.02 -27.97 -19.15
C LYS A 306 -5.29 -27.18 -19.48
N SER A 307 -6.42 -27.51 -18.86
CA SER A 307 -7.67 -26.74 -19.02
C SER A 307 -7.53 -25.35 -18.44
N PHE A 308 -7.06 -25.26 -17.19
CA PHE A 308 -6.78 -24.00 -16.50
C PHE A 308 -5.89 -23.08 -17.33
N SER A 309 -4.78 -23.59 -17.88
CA SER A 309 -3.87 -22.80 -18.71
C SER A 309 -4.55 -22.21 -19.95
N LYS A 310 -5.43 -22.96 -20.63
CA LYS A 310 -6.18 -22.46 -21.79
C LYS A 310 -7.20 -21.39 -21.41
N GLU A 311 -7.85 -21.56 -20.26
CA GLU A 311 -8.82 -20.59 -19.74
C GLU A 311 -8.12 -19.30 -19.29
N LEU A 312 -6.99 -19.41 -18.57
CA LEU A 312 -6.14 -18.27 -18.20
C LEU A 312 -5.66 -17.50 -19.43
N GLN A 313 -5.14 -18.18 -20.45
CA GLN A 313 -4.75 -17.53 -21.71
C GLN A 313 -5.92 -16.80 -22.39
N THR A 314 -7.14 -17.32 -22.25
CA THR A 314 -8.33 -16.66 -22.78
C THR A 314 -8.68 -15.42 -21.97
N ALA A 315 -8.61 -15.49 -20.64
CA ALA A 315 -8.80 -14.34 -19.76
C ALA A 315 -7.77 -13.24 -20.04
N GLN A 316 -6.49 -13.60 -20.16
CA GLN A 316 -5.40 -12.67 -20.51
C GLN A 316 -5.63 -12.00 -21.87
N ARG A 317 -6.01 -12.76 -22.92
CA ARG A 317 -6.31 -12.18 -24.24
C ARG A 317 -7.51 -11.22 -24.21
N ASN A 318 -8.54 -11.54 -23.44
CA ASN A 318 -9.71 -10.67 -23.30
C ASN A 318 -9.36 -9.39 -22.57
N GLU A 319 -8.56 -9.49 -21.50
CA GLU A 319 -8.06 -8.34 -20.76
C GLU A 319 -7.12 -7.48 -21.62
N GLN A 320 -6.23 -8.09 -22.40
CA GLN A 320 -5.37 -7.35 -23.33
C GLN A 320 -6.20 -6.57 -24.35
N ARG A 321 -7.24 -7.18 -24.95
CA ARG A 321 -8.14 -6.47 -25.87
C ARG A 321 -8.86 -5.31 -25.20
N ARG A 322 -9.23 -5.45 -23.92
CA ARG A 322 -9.80 -4.35 -23.15
C ARG A 322 -8.78 -3.21 -23.02
N ARG A 323 -7.54 -3.51 -22.62
CA ARG A 323 -6.45 -2.54 -22.50
C ARG A 323 -6.14 -1.84 -23.83
N ASP A 324 -6.03 -2.59 -24.92
CA ASP A 324 -5.78 -2.07 -26.28
C ASP A 324 -6.89 -1.15 -26.79
N SER A 325 -8.11 -1.28 -26.26
CA SER A 325 -9.25 -0.44 -26.63
C SER A 325 -9.34 0.88 -25.85
N LEU A 326 -8.52 1.05 -24.80
CA LEU A 326 -8.52 2.26 -24.00
C LEU A 326 -7.87 3.42 -24.77
N LEU A 327 -8.49 4.60 -24.67
CA LEU A 327 -7.87 5.81 -25.17
C LEU A 327 -6.68 6.22 -24.27
N PRO A 328 -5.68 6.94 -24.82
CA PRO A 328 -4.63 7.52 -24.00
C PRO A 328 -5.23 8.48 -22.97
N TYR A 329 -4.62 8.54 -21.79
CA TYR A 329 -4.94 9.55 -20.80
C TYR A 329 -4.72 10.96 -21.38
N PRO A 330 -5.55 11.95 -21.00
CA PRO A 330 -5.31 13.33 -21.40
C PRO A 330 -3.98 13.89 -20.88
N ASP A 331 -3.43 14.88 -21.59
CA ASP A 331 -2.26 15.61 -21.14
C ASP A 331 -2.58 16.43 -19.89
N LYS A 332 -1.57 16.56 -19.02
CA LYS A 332 -1.62 17.41 -17.83
C LYS A 332 -1.97 18.86 -18.21
N ILE A 333 -2.85 19.47 -17.44
CA ILE A 333 -3.20 20.89 -17.60
C ILE A 333 -2.06 21.78 -17.12
N THR A 334 -1.84 22.87 -17.87
CA THR A 334 -0.78 23.85 -17.66
C THR A 334 -1.35 25.21 -17.25
N ASN A 335 -0.48 26.08 -16.75
CA ASN A 335 -0.80 27.46 -16.38
C ASN A 335 -1.97 27.61 -15.39
N LEU A 336 -2.14 26.65 -14.48
CA LEU A 336 -3.03 26.83 -13.34
C LEU A 336 -2.53 28.01 -12.51
N THR A 337 -3.43 28.96 -12.24
CA THR A 337 -3.14 30.18 -11.48
C THR A 337 -4.22 30.39 -10.42
N LEU A 338 -3.85 31.08 -9.34
CA LEU A 338 -4.72 31.35 -8.20
C LEU A 338 -4.73 32.84 -7.87
N SER A 339 -5.92 33.41 -7.71
CA SER A 339 -6.13 34.73 -7.11
C SER A 339 -7.01 34.60 -5.86
N GLN A 340 -6.66 35.35 -4.80
CA GLN A 340 -7.36 35.29 -3.52
C GLN A 340 -7.71 36.70 -3.03
N ALA A 341 -9.00 36.97 -2.88
CA ALA A 341 -9.53 38.24 -2.40
C ALA A 341 -10.83 38.04 -1.61
N SER A 342 -10.98 38.72 -0.47
CA SER A 342 -12.23 38.78 0.31
C SER A 342 -12.86 37.40 0.63
N GLY A 343 -12.04 36.40 0.98
CA GLY A 343 -12.53 35.04 1.27
C GLY A 343 -12.93 34.22 0.05
N LEU A 344 -12.62 34.69 -1.16
CA LEU A 344 -12.84 33.98 -2.41
C LEU A 344 -11.49 33.60 -3.04
N VAL A 345 -11.37 32.34 -3.44
CA VAL A 345 -10.29 31.85 -4.31
C VAL A 345 -10.84 31.70 -5.72
N THR A 346 -10.17 32.29 -6.70
CA THR A 346 -10.48 32.09 -8.13
C THR A 346 -9.30 31.42 -8.80
N LEU A 347 -9.57 30.28 -9.40
CA LEU A 347 -8.63 29.50 -10.21
C LEU A 347 -8.88 29.77 -11.69
N THR A 348 -7.81 29.81 -12.47
CA THR A 348 -7.83 29.90 -13.94
C THR A 348 -6.73 29.02 -14.53
N TRP A 349 -6.99 28.37 -15.66
CA TRP A 349 -6.02 27.49 -16.33
C TRP A 349 -6.17 27.53 -17.85
N ASP A 350 -5.21 26.94 -18.57
CA ASP A 350 -5.27 26.85 -20.02
C ASP A 350 -6.24 25.76 -20.47
N LYS A 351 -7.03 26.08 -21.50
CA LYS A 351 -7.89 25.08 -22.15
C LYS A 351 -7.00 24.02 -22.83
N SER A 352 -7.25 22.75 -22.53
CA SER A 352 -6.60 21.65 -23.26
C SER A 352 -6.94 21.74 -24.76
N LEU A 353 -5.90 21.59 -25.58
CA LEU A 353 -6.00 21.58 -27.04
C LEU A 353 -6.22 20.18 -27.62
N GLN A 354 -6.19 19.15 -26.77
CA GLN A 354 -6.43 17.78 -27.20
C GLN A 354 -7.89 17.57 -27.60
N GLU A 355 -8.12 16.71 -28.60
CA GLU A 355 -9.46 16.30 -28.99
C GLU A 355 -10.10 15.41 -27.91
N GLY A 356 -11.44 15.47 -27.82
CA GLY A 356 -12.21 14.62 -26.90
C GLY A 356 -12.05 14.95 -25.41
N ILE A 357 -11.62 16.17 -25.07
CA ILE A 357 -11.67 16.65 -23.68
C ILE A 357 -13.08 17.16 -23.39
N ASP A 358 -13.77 16.45 -22.52
CA ASP A 358 -15.18 16.69 -22.21
C ASP A 358 -15.35 17.72 -21.09
N SER A 359 -14.42 17.75 -20.12
CA SER A 359 -14.50 18.61 -18.95
C SER A 359 -13.19 18.68 -18.16
N TYR A 360 -13.22 19.45 -17.07
CA TYR A 360 -12.18 19.53 -16.06
C TYR A 360 -12.71 19.11 -14.68
N ARG A 361 -11.80 18.64 -13.82
CA ARG A 361 -12.06 18.44 -12.39
C ARG A 361 -11.08 19.27 -11.58
N ILE A 362 -11.57 19.85 -10.49
CA ILE A 362 -10.75 20.57 -9.51
C ILE A 362 -10.63 19.71 -8.27
N TYR A 363 -9.40 19.57 -7.79
CA TYR A 363 -9.08 18.93 -6.54
C TYR A 363 -8.46 19.92 -5.57
N ARG A 364 -8.76 19.74 -4.28
CA ARG A 364 -8.20 20.51 -3.18
C ARG A 364 -7.90 19.57 -2.02
N ASN A 365 -6.79 19.76 -1.33
CA ASN A 365 -6.53 19.03 -0.09
C ASN A 365 -7.39 19.57 1.07
N ALA A 366 -7.50 18.80 2.15
CA ALA A 366 -8.15 19.26 3.38
C ALA A 366 -7.28 20.28 4.16
N GLY A 367 -5.98 20.23 3.96
CA GLY A 367 -4.94 21.12 4.47
C GLY A 367 -3.60 20.73 3.82
N ILE A 368 -2.60 21.61 3.86
CA ILE A 368 -1.30 21.42 3.20
C ILE A 368 -0.70 20.03 3.43
N GLY A 369 -0.18 19.41 2.37
CA GLY A 369 0.42 18.06 2.45
C GLY A 369 -0.59 16.91 2.52
N GLY A 370 -1.88 17.17 2.78
CA GLY A 370 -2.92 16.15 2.76
C GLY A 370 -3.27 15.65 1.35
N SER A 371 -3.95 14.51 1.28
CA SER A 371 -4.46 13.95 0.00
C SER A 371 -5.47 14.89 -0.68
N PHE A 372 -5.48 14.84 -2.02
CA PHE A 372 -6.43 15.59 -2.82
C PHE A 372 -7.86 15.02 -2.72
N LYS A 373 -8.83 15.91 -2.61
CA LYS A 373 -10.26 15.61 -2.60
C LYS A 373 -10.96 16.34 -3.74
N LEU A 374 -11.86 15.63 -4.42
CA LEU A 374 -12.62 16.20 -5.53
C LEU A 374 -13.51 17.33 -5.01
N MET A 375 -13.35 18.53 -5.58
CA MET A 375 -14.12 19.72 -5.23
C MET A 375 -15.22 20.00 -6.25
N ALA A 376 -14.88 19.87 -7.53
CA ALA A 376 -15.79 20.14 -8.63
C ALA A 376 -15.45 19.24 -9.82
N ALA A 377 -16.47 18.86 -10.57
CA ALA A 377 -16.37 18.02 -11.76
C ALA A 377 -17.29 18.55 -12.86
N ASN A 378 -17.12 18.04 -14.08
CA ASN A 378 -17.91 18.40 -15.25
C ASN A 378 -17.82 19.91 -15.59
N LEU A 379 -16.67 20.53 -15.29
CA LEU A 379 -16.41 21.93 -15.59
C LEU A 379 -16.06 22.07 -17.07
N ILE A 380 -16.77 22.92 -17.80
CA ILE A 380 -16.47 23.24 -19.21
C ILE A 380 -15.68 24.54 -19.36
N GLU A 381 -15.84 25.43 -18.39
CA GLU A 381 -15.11 26.69 -18.30
C GLU A 381 -13.71 26.45 -17.71
N THR A 382 -12.75 27.28 -18.10
CA THR A 382 -11.38 27.24 -17.56
C THR A 382 -11.19 28.14 -16.35
N THR A 383 -12.26 28.33 -15.57
CA THR A 383 -12.24 29.07 -14.32
C THR A 383 -13.12 28.40 -13.28
N PHE A 384 -12.69 28.47 -12.01
CA PHE A 384 -13.42 27.95 -10.88
C PHE A 384 -13.31 28.91 -9.69
N LYS A 385 -14.41 29.05 -8.93
CA LYS A 385 -14.47 29.92 -7.75
C LYS A 385 -14.80 29.11 -6.52
N ASP A 386 -13.94 29.19 -5.52
CA ASP A 386 -14.10 28.56 -4.22
C ASP A 386 -14.32 29.63 -3.13
N ALA A 387 -15.54 29.65 -2.59
CA ALA A 387 -15.92 30.55 -1.50
C ALA A 387 -15.82 29.86 -0.11
N ASN A 388 -15.42 28.59 -0.07
CA ASN A 388 -15.35 27.78 1.15
C ASN A 388 -13.89 27.67 1.64
N VAL A 389 -13.24 28.81 1.83
CA VAL A 389 -11.88 28.91 2.37
C VAL A 389 -11.91 29.63 3.72
N ASP A 390 -11.39 28.99 4.76
CA ASP A 390 -11.40 29.51 6.14
C ASP A 390 -10.08 30.16 6.57
N GLY A 391 -9.24 30.54 5.59
CA GLY A 391 -7.96 31.22 5.83
C GLY A 391 -6.78 30.26 6.06
N LEU A 392 -7.01 28.95 6.09
CA LEU A 392 -5.96 27.94 6.03
C LEU A 392 -5.26 27.92 4.66
N ARG A 393 -4.08 27.27 4.64
CA ARG A 393 -3.30 27.05 3.43
C ARG A 393 -3.81 25.78 2.73
N TYR A 394 -4.42 25.96 1.55
CA TYR A 394 -4.88 24.89 0.68
C TYR A 394 -4.09 24.82 -0.62
N GLU A 395 -3.91 23.60 -1.11
CA GLU A 395 -3.32 23.28 -2.40
C GLU A 395 -4.44 22.89 -3.36
N TYR A 396 -4.40 23.45 -4.57
CA TYR A 396 -5.33 23.15 -5.65
C TYR A 396 -4.59 22.61 -6.86
N THR A 397 -5.25 21.69 -7.54
CA THR A 397 -4.82 21.17 -8.85
C THR A 397 -6.04 20.93 -9.74
N VAL A 398 -5.80 20.94 -11.05
CA VAL A 398 -6.82 20.68 -12.07
C VAL A 398 -6.37 19.52 -12.97
N VAL A 399 -7.35 18.72 -13.40
CA VAL A 399 -7.14 17.65 -14.39
C VAL A 399 -8.08 17.84 -15.57
N ALA A 400 -7.63 17.46 -16.76
CA ALA A 400 -8.47 17.30 -17.94
C ALA A 400 -9.19 15.95 -17.88
N VAL A 401 -10.41 15.86 -18.42
CA VAL A 401 -11.19 14.63 -18.45
C VAL A 401 -11.58 14.28 -19.88
N ARG A 402 -11.32 13.03 -20.27
CA ARG A 402 -11.80 12.39 -21.50
C ARG A 402 -12.58 11.15 -21.10
N GLN A 403 -13.88 11.15 -21.38
CA GLN A 403 -14.82 10.14 -20.91
C GLN A 403 -14.75 9.96 -19.39
N HIS A 404 -14.18 8.85 -18.94
CA HIS A 404 -13.98 8.53 -17.52
C HIS A 404 -12.50 8.67 -17.09
N GLN A 405 -11.57 8.85 -18.03
CA GLN A 405 -10.14 9.01 -17.77
C GLN A 405 -9.81 10.48 -17.51
N GLN A 406 -8.85 10.71 -16.62
CA GLN A 406 -8.40 12.05 -16.24
C GLN A 406 -6.88 12.15 -16.41
N SER A 407 -6.37 13.32 -16.79
CA SER A 407 -4.93 13.58 -16.88
C SER A 407 -4.24 13.41 -15.53
N ASP A 408 -2.91 13.44 -15.54
CA ASP A 408 -2.19 13.76 -14.31
C ASP A 408 -2.57 15.16 -13.78
N TYR A 409 -2.31 15.38 -12.51
CA TYR A 409 -2.54 16.64 -11.82
C TYR A 409 -1.70 17.78 -12.42
N SER A 410 -2.33 18.94 -12.65
CA SER A 410 -1.60 20.18 -12.98
C SER A 410 -0.57 20.51 -11.90
N ASP A 411 0.35 21.42 -12.21
CA ASP A 411 1.17 22.03 -11.17
C ASP A 411 0.27 22.64 -10.10
N VAL A 412 0.70 22.50 -8.84
CA VAL A 412 -0.09 22.89 -7.69
C VAL A 412 0.00 24.40 -7.48
N VAL A 413 -1.15 25.03 -7.23
CA VAL A 413 -1.22 26.41 -6.74
C VAL A 413 -1.73 26.43 -5.31
N THR A 414 -1.25 27.38 -4.53
CA THR A 414 -1.50 27.42 -3.08
C THR A 414 -2.08 28.76 -2.66
N THR A 415 -3.06 28.74 -1.76
CA THR A 415 -3.57 29.98 -1.13
C THR A 415 -2.51 30.65 -0.26
N LYS A 416 -2.71 31.92 0.09
CA LYS A 416 -1.81 32.63 1.01
C LYS A 416 -1.74 31.91 2.36
N ALA A 417 -0.53 31.85 2.90
CA ALA A 417 -0.28 31.23 4.19
C ALA A 417 -0.97 32.01 5.34
N PRO A 418 -1.56 31.33 6.34
CA PRO A 418 -2.11 31.98 7.51
C PRO A 418 -1.00 32.65 8.33
N ILE A 419 -1.34 33.76 8.99
CA ILE A 419 -0.50 34.38 10.02
C ILE A 419 -1.28 34.27 11.33
N ALA A 420 -0.81 33.42 12.24
CA ALA A 420 -1.37 33.29 13.58
C ALA A 420 -1.01 34.51 14.44
N ARG A 421 -1.68 34.69 15.58
CA ARG A 421 -1.41 35.81 16.51
C ARG A 421 -1.05 35.27 17.88
N ALA A 422 -0.08 35.93 18.53
CA ALA A 422 0.26 35.68 19.93
C ALA A 422 0.01 36.95 20.79
N PRO A 423 -0.67 36.83 21.94
CA PRO A 423 -1.19 35.61 22.55
C PRO A 423 -2.40 35.03 21.80
N GLY A 424 -2.55 33.71 21.82
CA GLY A 424 -3.63 33.01 21.15
C GLY A 424 -3.33 31.55 20.83
N ARG A 425 -4.38 30.84 20.42
CA ARG A 425 -4.32 29.46 19.91
C ARG A 425 -3.91 29.44 18.44
N ILE A 426 -3.11 28.45 18.09
CA ILE A 426 -2.56 28.18 16.77
C ILE A 426 -2.93 26.73 16.44
N GLU A 427 -3.85 26.55 15.49
CA GLU A 427 -4.20 25.20 15.03
C GLU A 427 -3.01 24.56 14.31
N ALA A 428 -2.80 23.26 14.50
CA ALA A 428 -1.62 22.58 13.96
C ALA A 428 -1.65 22.51 12.42
N GLU A 429 -2.84 22.40 11.82
CA GLU A 429 -3.05 22.53 10.37
C GLU A 429 -2.78 23.94 9.83
N GLY A 430 -2.58 24.93 10.70
CA GLY A 430 -2.17 26.29 10.34
C GLY A 430 -0.70 26.42 9.93
N ALA A 431 0.03 25.31 9.86
CA ALA A 431 1.42 25.30 9.40
C ALA A 431 1.54 25.84 7.97
N VAL A 432 2.49 26.75 7.77
CA VAL A 432 2.80 27.32 6.45
C VAL A 432 3.75 26.41 5.66
N LYS A 433 4.47 25.52 6.32
CA LYS A 433 5.32 24.48 5.72
C LYS A 433 5.24 23.25 6.63
N LEU A 434 5.11 22.07 6.03
CA LEU A 434 4.99 20.80 6.72
C LEU A 434 5.89 19.77 6.03
N GLU A 435 6.80 19.16 6.78
CA GLU A 435 7.68 18.09 6.32
C GLU A 435 7.63 16.94 7.33
N GLY A 436 7.43 15.69 6.88
CA GLY A 436 7.36 14.53 7.78
C GLY A 436 6.09 14.43 8.64
N ALA A 437 5.01 15.13 8.27
CA ALA A 437 3.71 15.03 8.93
C ALA A 437 2.57 15.25 7.93
N ASP A 438 1.40 14.68 8.25
CA ASP A 438 0.17 14.75 7.45
C ASP A 438 -0.94 15.48 8.22
N VAL A 439 -1.83 16.15 7.49
CA VAL A 439 -3.05 16.76 8.05
C VAL A 439 -4.23 15.78 7.91
N THR A 440 -4.83 15.38 9.03
CA THR A 440 -6.01 14.51 9.06
C THR A 440 -7.11 15.09 9.93
N ARG A 441 -8.36 14.63 9.75
CA ARG A 441 -9.43 14.97 10.71
C ARG A 441 -9.09 14.43 12.08
N THR A 442 -9.28 15.26 13.10
CA THR A 442 -9.00 14.87 14.48
C THR A 442 -10.12 14.04 15.09
N SER A 443 -9.76 13.13 15.99
CA SER A 443 -10.71 12.44 16.87
C SER A 443 -10.94 13.21 18.19
N ASP A 444 -10.23 14.32 18.39
CA ASP A 444 -10.39 15.18 19.55
C ASP A 444 -11.69 15.99 19.45
N VAL A 445 -12.27 16.35 20.59
CA VAL A 445 -13.49 17.17 20.62
C VAL A 445 -13.20 18.65 20.35
N GLU A 446 -11.93 19.05 20.45
CA GLU A 446 -11.46 20.43 20.29
C GLU A 446 -10.60 20.61 19.02
N GLY A 447 -11.21 20.55 17.84
CA GLY A 447 -10.51 20.86 16.59
C GLY A 447 -11.19 20.26 15.36
N LYS A 448 -10.81 20.73 14.17
CA LYS A 448 -11.24 20.10 12.90
C LYS A 448 -10.21 19.09 12.41
N TYR A 449 -8.93 19.43 12.53
CA TYR A 449 -7.82 18.62 12.04
C TYR A 449 -6.73 18.45 13.12
N ASN A 450 -5.76 17.60 12.82
CA ASN A 450 -4.54 17.41 13.59
C ASN A 450 -3.41 17.04 12.63
N LEU A 451 -2.17 17.17 13.10
CA LEU A 451 -0.98 16.62 12.46
C LEU A 451 -0.71 15.20 12.93
N THR A 452 -0.37 14.31 11.99
CA THR A 452 -0.05 12.89 12.21
C THR A 452 0.85 12.35 11.08
N GLY A 453 0.74 11.07 10.73
CA GLY A 453 1.58 10.31 9.81
C GLY A 453 1.46 8.81 10.12
N PHE A 454 2.14 7.96 9.36
CA PHE A 454 2.21 6.52 9.62
C PHE A 454 2.89 6.27 10.98
N GLY A 455 2.12 5.86 11.98
CA GLY A 455 2.61 5.77 13.36
C GLY A 455 2.84 7.15 14.01
N GLY A 456 2.05 8.17 13.64
CA GLY A 456 2.20 9.55 14.14
C GLY A 456 3.12 10.43 13.29
N ILE A 457 3.41 11.62 13.78
CA ILE A 457 4.40 12.56 13.22
C ILE A 457 5.77 11.86 13.17
N ALA A 458 6.54 12.05 12.09
CA ALA A 458 7.87 11.45 11.94
C ALA A 458 8.90 12.02 12.95
N ASP A 459 9.98 11.28 13.19
CA ASP A 459 11.01 11.59 14.20
C ASP A 459 11.92 12.78 13.88
N SER A 460 11.79 13.33 12.67
CA SER A 460 12.52 14.49 12.15
C SER A 460 11.60 15.48 11.43
N ALA A 461 10.29 15.36 11.65
CA ALA A 461 9.29 16.22 11.04
C ALA A 461 9.49 17.70 11.42
N GLU A 462 9.24 18.59 10.47
CA GLU A 462 9.28 20.05 10.68
C GLU A 462 7.93 20.68 10.37
N MET A 463 7.46 21.50 11.31
CA MET A 463 6.19 22.24 11.21
C MET A 463 6.48 23.73 11.40
N THR A 464 6.34 24.51 10.34
CA THR A 464 6.64 25.94 10.36
C THR A 464 5.36 26.76 10.44
N TYR A 465 5.32 27.75 11.33
CA TYR A 465 4.21 28.69 11.52
C TYR A 465 4.72 30.13 11.40
N GLN A 466 3.87 31.01 10.86
CA GLN A 466 4.10 32.46 10.88
C GLN A 466 3.22 33.06 11.96
N ILE A 467 3.84 33.78 12.90
CA ILE A 467 3.15 34.34 14.07
C ILE A 467 3.39 35.83 14.15
N ASP A 468 2.32 36.62 14.25
CA ASP A 468 2.37 38.04 14.60
C ASP A 468 2.23 38.19 16.11
N VAL A 469 3.37 38.45 16.78
CA VAL A 469 3.44 38.67 18.22
C VAL A 469 3.04 40.10 18.52
N LEU A 470 1.90 40.26 19.20
CA LEU A 470 1.30 41.58 19.41
C LEU A 470 2.08 42.44 20.41
N LYS A 471 2.77 41.81 21.38
CA LYS A 471 3.54 42.48 22.43
C LYS A 471 4.76 41.65 22.83
N SER A 472 5.93 42.27 23.00
CA SER A 472 7.10 41.56 23.54
C SER A 472 6.86 41.08 24.97
N GLY A 473 7.50 39.98 25.37
CA GLY A 473 7.48 39.45 26.73
C GLY A 473 7.56 37.93 26.77
N ASP A 474 7.32 37.38 27.96
CA ASP A 474 7.31 35.94 28.17
C ASP A 474 5.92 35.35 27.88
N TYR A 475 5.92 34.19 27.23
CA TYR A 475 4.73 33.45 26.87
C TYR A 475 4.87 32.01 27.39
N SER A 476 3.83 31.47 28.01
CA SER A 476 3.75 30.02 28.23
C SER A 476 3.29 29.34 26.94
N LEU A 477 3.90 28.20 26.65
CA LEU A 477 3.50 27.31 25.56
C LEU A 477 2.65 26.16 26.13
N ASN A 478 1.42 26.05 25.68
CA ASN A 478 0.60 24.86 25.88
C ASN A 478 0.41 24.15 24.54
N TYR A 479 0.26 22.83 24.55
CA TYR A 479 -0.02 22.06 23.34
C TYR A 479 -0.91 20.87 23.60
N ARG A 480 -1.78 20.57 22.64
CA ARG A 480 -2.73 19.45 22.70
C ARG A 480 -2.22 18.31 21.85
N ALA A 481 -1.89 17.19 22.49
CA ALA A 481 -1.22 16.08 21.84
C ALA A 481 -1.84 14.72 22.19
N ALA A 482 -1.56 13.71 21.36
CA ALA A 482 -1.88 12.31 21.61
C ALA A 482 -0.65 11.44 21.34
N ALA A 483 -0.34 10.50 22.24
CA ALA A 483 0.79 9.58 22.11
C ALA A 483 0.52 8.25 22.85
N PRO A 484 0.80 7.08 22.24
CA PRO A 484 0.65 5.78 22.89
C PRO A 484 1.74 5.52 23.95
N ARG A 485 2.89 6.21 23.86
CA ARG A 485 4.03 6.12 24.78
C ARG A 485 4.60 7.51 25.07
N ASP A 486 5.48 7.61 26.05
CA ASP A 486 6.31 8.80 26.22
C ASP A 486 7.29 8.93 25.05
N THR A 487 7.55 10.16 24.63
CA THR A 487 8.43 10.48 23.49
C THR A 487 9.52 11.47 23.88
N LYS A 488 10.53 11.65 23.02
CA LYS A 488 11.51 12.74 23.17
C LYS A 488 10.91 14.13 22.84
N GLY A 489 9.69 14.16 22.29
CA GLY A 489 8.94 15.38 21.97
C GLY A 489 9.52 16.17 20.79
N PHE A 490 9.64 17.49 20.93
CA PHE A 490 10.04 18.38 19.84
C PHE A 490 10.85 19.60 20.33
N LYS A 491 11.72 20.10 19.47
CA LYS A 491 12.38 21.40 19.63
C LYS A 491 11.45 22.52 19.17
N VAL A 492 11.55 23.65 19.84
CA VAL A 492 10.91 24.90 19.44
C VAL A 492 11.99 25.86 18.99
N LEU A 493 11.92 26.30 17.73
CA LEU A 493 12.81 27.29 17.16
C LEU A 493 12.03 28.57 16.85
N VAL A 494 12.58 29.72 17.23
CA VAL A 494 12.06 31.04 16.87
C VAL A 494 13.10 31.74 16.00
N ASP A 495 12.70 32.09 14.78
CA ASP A 495 13.55 32.69 13.75
C ASP A 495 14.86 31.90 13.54
N GLY A 496 14.75 30.57 13.54
CA GLY A 496 15.84 29.63 13.33
C GLY A 496 16.70 29.35 14.58
N LYS A 497 16.43 29.99 15.72
CA LYS A 497 17.14 29.73 16.98
C LYS A 497 16.34 28.81 17.88
N GLU A 498 16.95 27.72 18.34
CA GLU A 498 16.38 26.85 19.37
C GLU A 498 16.17 27.63 20.68
N VAL A 499 14.94 27.62 21.17
CA VAL A 499 14.54 28.34 22.39
C VAL A 499 13.97 27.42 23.47
N ALA A 500 13.48 26.23 23.10
CA ALA A 500 12.98 25.23 24.04
C ALA A 500 13.03 23.81 23.45
N ILE A 501 12.97 22.82 24.34
CA ILE A 501 12.72 21.42 24.01
C ILE A 501 11.55 20.96 24.88
N GLU A 502 10.45 20.55 24.24
CA GLU A 502 9.23 20.09 24.88
C GLU A 502 9.11 18.58 24.76
N LYS A 503 8.52 17.93 25.78
CA LYS A 503 8.26 16.47 25.76
C LYS A 503 6.82 16.20 25.39
N VAL A 504 6.55 15.13 24.65
CA VAL A 504 5.18 14.64 24.49
C VAL A 504 5.01 13.37 25.30
N MET A 505 4.27 13.49 26.41
CA MET A 505 4.00 12.42 27.36
C MET A 505 2.85 11.53 26.87
N LYS A 506 2.87 10.27 27.32
CA LYS A 506 1.84 9.26 27.03
C LYS A 506 0.45 9.77 27.40
N THR A 507 -0.49 9.61 26.47
CA THR A 507 -1.90 9.97 26.66
C THR A 507 -2.82 8.74 26.66
N GLY A 508 -2.28 7.55 26.36
CA GLY A 508 -3.03 6.29 26.34
C GLY A 508 -3.39 5.80 24.94
N GLY A 509 -2.94 6.48 23.89
CA GLY A 509 -3.10 6.04 22.50
C GLY A 509 -3.26 7.18 21.51
N TYR A 510 -3.30 6.84 20.22
CA TYR A 510 -3.39 7.82 19.12
C TYR A 510 -4.67 8.64 19.03
N ASN A 511 -5.70 8.26 19.79
CA ASN A 511 -7.01 8.93 19.82
C ASN A 511 -7.39 9.37 21.23
N LYS A 512 -6.42 9.38 22.15
CA LYS A 512 -6.57 9.89 23.51
C LYS A 512 -5.75 11.17 23.61
N TRP A 513 -6.42 12.29 23.82
CA TRP A 513 -5.81 13.60 23.73
C TRP A 513 -5.67 14.22 25.12
N SER A 514 -4.52 14.80 25.43
CA SER A 514 -4.27 15.57 26.66
C SER A 514 -3.60 16.91 26.33
N THR A 515 -3.92 17.94 27.11
CA THR A 515 -3.22 19.23 27.03
C THR A 515 -1.99 19.13 27.92
N GLN A 516 -0.83 19.40 27.34
CA GLN A 516 0.46 19.36 28.00
C GLN A 516 0.98 20.79 28.10
N GLN A 517 1.53 21.10 29.28
CA GLN A 517 2.11 22.39 29.57
C GLN A 517 3.60 22.32 29.27
N GLY A 518 4.05 23.18 28.36
CA GLY A 518 5.44 23.32 28.00
C GLY A 518 6.16 24.43 28.78
N GLY A 519 7.34 24.79 28.29
CA GLY A 519 8.19 25.83 28.82
C GLY A 519 7.70 27.26 28.54
N MET A 520 8.51 28.22 28.99
CA MET A 520 8.34 29.64 28.70
C MET A 520 9.18 30.05 27.49
N LEU A 521 8.60 30.85 26.61
CA LEU A 521 9.23 31.42 25.43
C LEU A 521 9.28 32.94 25.56
N HIS A 522 10.47 33.53 25.43
CA HIS A 522 10.59 34.98 25.32
C HIS A 522 10.42 35.40 23.86
N LEU A 523 9.34 36.14 23.55
CA LEU A 523 9.00 36.54 22.19
C LEU A 523 9.07 38.06 22.04
N ASN A 524 9.64 38.51 20.92
CA ASN A 524 9.65 39.93 20.54
C ASN A 524 8.41 40.28 19.72
N LYS A 525 7.88 41.48 19.92
CA LYS A 525 6.79 42.04 19.10
C LYS A 525 7.19 42.03 17.63
N GLY A 526 6.28 41.59 16.77
CA GLY A 526 6.45 41.55 15.33
C GLY A 526 6.16 40.17 14.75
N LYS A 527 6.40 40.04 13.45
CA LYS A 527 6.28 38.75 12.76
C LYS A 527 7.51 37.90 13.04
N ILE A 528 7.28 36.68 13.51
CA ILE A 528 8.31 35.67 13.76
C ILE A 528 7.97 34.39 13.00
N THR A 529 8.99 33.59 12.74
CA THR A 529 8.86 32.21 12.27
C THR A 529 9.03 31.26 13.46
N LEU A 530 7.99 30.48 13.77
CA LEU A 530 8.05 29.41 14.77
C LEU A 530 8.19 28.08 14.04
N VAL A 531 9.22 27.29 14.35
CA VAL A 531 9.38 25.93 13.84
C VAL A 531 9.30 24.96 15.00
N LEU A 532 8.44 23.96 14.88
CA LEU A 532 8.52 22.76 15.70
C LEU A 532 9.31 21.72 14.92
N GLN A 533 10.37 21.18 15.52
CA GLN A 533 11.16 20.10 14.94
C GLN A 533 11.02 18.87 15.84
N SER A 534 10.39 17.83 15.31
CA SER A 534 10.19 16.56 16.01
C SER A 534 11.54 15.92 16.39
N LEU A 535 11.58 15.24 17.53
CA LEU A 535 12.75 14.50 18.02
C LEU A 535 12.47 12.99 18.13
N ASP A 536 11.23 12.58 17.87
CA ASP A 536 10.75 11.23 18.04
C ASP A 536 9.45 11.02 17.26
N ASN A 537 9.10 9.77 16.95
CA ASN A 537 7.84 9.44 16.30
C ASN A 537 6.75 9.06 17.33
N ASN A 538 5.62 8.49 16.88
CA ASN A 538 4.52 8.05 17.75
C ASN A 538 3.79 9.16 18.50
N TRP A 539 3.60 10.35 17.92
CA TRP A 539 2.75 11.37 18.52
C TRP A 539 1.95 12.16 17.48
N LYS A 540 0.89 12.83 17.92
CA LYS A 540 0.03 13.70 17.12
C LYS A 540 -0.10 15.06 17.79
N LEU A 541 -0.33 16.10 17.00
CA LEU A 541 -0.52 17.47 17.47
C LEU A 541 -1.84 18.04 16.95
N ASN A 542 -2.69 18.56 17.83
CA ASN A 542 -3.95 19.21 17.45
C ASN A 542 -3.78 20.73 17.38
N TRP A 543 -3.23 21.35 18.43
CA TRP A 543 -3.00 22.79 18.48
C TRP A 543 -1.89 23.16 19.46
N LEU A 544 -1.39 24.38 19.32
CA LEU A 544 -0.50 25.08 20.24
C LEU A 544 -1.22 26.32 20.78
N GLU A 545 -0.84 26.78 21.96
CA GLU A 545 -1.35 28.03 22.51
C GLU A 545 -0.22 28.78 23.19
N LEU A 546 -0.07 30.05 22.80
CA LEU A 546 0.87 30.99 23.40
C LEU A 546 0.09 31.94 24.29
N ASN A 547 0.23 31.77 25.60
CA ASN A 547 -0.42 32.64 26.57
C ASN A 547 0.59 33.64 27.12
N LYS A 548 0.29 34.93 27.02
CA LYS A 548 1.14 35.96 27.58
C LYS A 548 1.08 35.90 29.12
N ILE A 549 2.24 35.93 29.76
CA ILE A 549 2.38 35.94 31.22
C ILE A 549 2.44 37.38 31.73
#